data_AF-A0A8B9JFZ7-F1
#
_entry.id   AF-A0A8B9JFZ7-F1
#
_cell.length_a   1.000
_cell.length_b   1.000
_cell.length_c   1.000
_cell.angle_alpha   90.00
_cell.angle_beta   90.00
_cell.angle_gamma   90.00
#
_symmetry.space_group_name_H-M   'P 1'
#
loop_
_entity.id
_entity.type
_entity.pdbx_description
1 polymer ?
#
loop_
_entity_poly.entity_id
_entity_poly.type
_entity_poly.pdbx_seq_one_letter_code
_entity_poly.pdbx_strand_id
1 'polypeptide(L)'
;MTRRSCAIYATGIVCAHLLIVGIALLVAQVFQTMIQERIKKEITLGENSRVLGGWINPPPPVYMQYFFFNVTNPDEFLAGKAKPHVTQMGPYTYREYRPRENVTFLENGTKIFATNPKSFVFLPEMSVGDPEVDMLTTPNIPFIAVMNEMHSYSFFIRPLISMFIKSLGVNMFMTRSVHEFLWGFKDPLMTKLHTLKPEVDEYFGLMYKKNGTHEGEFVFHTGEKNYMDYGKIDTWNGIRKMNWWSSEQSNMINGTDGSVFHTFLSRKELLYIFAADLCRSIHLGYVSDTEVKGIPAFRFAPPSDVLAAPDENPSNAGFCVPAGDCLGKGVLKVSVCREGAPIVVSFPHFYQADTQYIDAIDGMNPNKEEHETYLDLNPTTGVPIRACKRAQLNVIMKRVPGFPQTKFLNETIFPIMYVNETATIDDDSASQMRTLLLIVTLVSNFPVIIVGMGAILLLVLICLVCRNRQRRNEVKRIDFTEAFHSLAATKDDTAYTPVSNKSDDSPDSHANQPQKNGSYIAMSPVEAQKC
;
A
#
# COMPACT_ATOMS: atom_id res chain seq x y z
N MET A 1 -56.63 -30.08 22.99
CA MET A 1 -55.61 -30.24 21.92
C MET A 1 -54.43 -31.03 22.48
N THR A 2 -53.84 -31.94 21.71
CA THR A 2 -52.60 -32.64 22.12
C THR A 2 -51.40 -31.70 22.11
N ARG A 3 -50.52 -31.74 23.12
CA ARG A 3 -49.28 -30.92 23.24
C ARG A 3 -48.47 -30.83 21.93
N ARG A 4 -48.42 -31.92 21.15
CA ARG A 4 -47.73 -32.00 19.85
C ARG A 4 -48.29 -31.05 18.78
N SER A 5 -49.59 -30.76 18.78
CA SER A 5 -50.19 -29.85 17.80
C SER A 5 -49.80 -28.39 18.09
N CYS A 6 -49.79 -27.98 19.36
CA CYS A 6 -49.35 -26.65 19.77
C CYS A 6 -47.88 -26.40 19.41
N ALA A 7 -47.01 -27.42 19.56
CA ALA A 7 -45.61 -27.31 19.17
C ALA A 7 -45.45 -27.01 17.66
N ILE A 8 -46.18 -27.72 16.79
CA ILE A 8 -46.12 -27.50 15.33
C ILE A 8 -46.56 -26.08 14.96
N TYR A 9 -47.66 -25.58 15.54
CA TYR A 9 -48.13 -24.21 15.29
C TYR A 9 -47.16 -23.15 15.84
N ALA A 10 -46.59 -23.35 17.03
CA ALA A 10 -45.59 -22.45 17.61
C ALA A 10 -44.32 -22.37 16.74
N THR A 11 -43.78 -23.51 16.30
CA THR A 11 -42.65 -23.55 15.36
C THR A 11 -42.99 -22.87 14.03
N GLY A 12 -44.22 -23.04 13.51
CA GLY A 12 -44.69 -22.37 12.31
C GLY A 12 -44.73 -20.83 12.43
N ILE A 13 -45.24 -20.31 13.54
CA ILE A 13 -45.30 -18.86 13.80
C ILE A 13 -43.88 -18.27 13.95
N VAL A 14 -43.01 -18.92 14.74
CA VAL A 14 -41.61 -18.47 14.92
C VAL A 14 -40.85 -18.51 13.60
N CYS A 15 -41.02 -19.57 12.79
CA CYS A 15 -40.44 -19.68 11.46
C CYS A 15 -40.91 -18.55 10.53
N ALA A 16 -42.21 -18.28 10.49
CA ALA A 16 -42.78 -17.22 9.66
C ALA A 16 -42.26 -15.84 10.09
N HIS A 17 -42.21 -15.54 11.39
CA HIS A 17 -41.65 -14.28 11.89
C HIS A 17 -40.16 -14.13 11.58
N LEU A 18 -39.33 -15.16 11.79
CA LEU A 18 -37.90 -15.08 11.47
C LEU A 18 -37.66 -14.85 9.97
N LEU A 19 -38.41 -15.52 9.09
CA LEU A 19 -38.32 -15.30 7.65
C LEU A 19 -38.79 -13.90 7.25
N ILE A 20 -39.95 -13.45 7.72
CA ILE A 20 -40.49 -12.11 7.39
C ILE A 20 -39.55 -11.00 7.89
N VAL A 21 -39.11 -11.07 9.15
CA VAL A 21 -38.22 -10.06 9.74
C VAL A 21 -36.83 -10.12 9.11
N GLY A 22 -36.27 -11.32 8.91
CA GLY A 22 -34.96 -11.49 8.26
C GLY A 22 -34.94 -10.96 6.83
N ILE A 23 -35.95 -11.29 6.02
CA ILE A 23 -36.07 -10.80 4.64
C ILE A 23 -36.30 -9.28 4.64
N ALA A 24 -37.16 -8.75 5.52
CA ALA A 24 -37.39 -7.30 5.60
C ALA A 24 -36.11 -6.53 5.96
N LEU A 25 -35.35 -7.00 6.95
CA LEU A 25 -34.06 -6.41 7.36
C LEU A 25 -32.99 -6.51 6.27
N LEU A 26 -32.99 -7.61 5.50
CA LEU A 26 -32.07 -7.83 4.39
C LEU A 26 -32.38 -6.92 3.20
N VAL A 27 -33.64 -6.86 2.77
CA VAL A 27 -34.11 -6.02 1.65
C VAL A 27 -33.96 -4.53 1.98
N ALA A 28 -34.24 -4.13 3.22
CA ALA A 28 -34.03 -2.75 3.67
C ALA A 28 -32.55 -2.41 4.00
N GLN A 29 -31.62 -3.38 3.86
CA GLN A 29 -30.17 -3.23 4.08
C GLN A 29 -29.77 -2.61 5.44
N VAL A 30 -30.64 -2.67 6.45
CA VAL A 30 -30.54 -1.86 7.70
C VAL A 30 -29.17 -1.99 8.37
N PHE A 31 -28.68 -3.22 8.52
CA PHE A 31 -27.40 -3.51 9.17
C PHE A 31 -26.19 -3.11 8.31
N GLN A 32 -26.30 -3.21 6.98
CA GLN A 32 -25.24 -2.78 6.06
C GLN A 32 -25.09 -1.25 6.12
N THR A 33 -26.19 -0.51 5.96
CA THR A 33 -26.20 0.95 6.03
C THR A 33 -25.73 1.45 7.41
N MET A 34 -26.22 0.85 8.50
CA MET A 34 -25.80 1.20 9.86
C MET A 34 -24.29 1.03 10.07
N ILE A 35 -23.70 -0.08 9.61
CA ILE A 35 -22.27 -0.32 9.72
C ILE A 35 -21.46 0.60 8.80
N GLN A 36 -21.94 0.87 7.58
CA GLN A 36 -21.28 1.82 6.68
C GLN A 36 -21.23 3.23 7.28
N GLU A 37 -22.35 3.75 7.78
CA GLU A 37 -22.40 5.06 8.45
C GLU A 37 -21.54 5.09 9.72
N ARG A 38 -21.47 3.98 10.48
CA ARG A 38 -20.57 3.91 11.63
C ARG A 38 -19.10 3.96 11.23
N ILE A 39 -18.70 3.25 10.18
CA ILE A 39 -17.33 3.27 9.65
C ILE A 39 -16.96 4.66 9.12
N LYS A 40 -17.84 5.31 8.34
CA LYS A 40 -17.62 6.69 7.85
C LYS A 40 -17.38 7.68 8.99
N LYS A 41 -18.02 7.48 10.15
CA LYS A 41 -17.90 8.35 11.33
C LYS A 41 -16.72 8.00 12.25
N GLU A 42 -16.32 6.74 12.34
CA GLU A 42 -15.18 6.31 13.17
C GLU A 42 -13.83 6.48 12.45
N ILE A 43 -13.81 6.41 11.11
CA ILE A 43 -12.61 6.64 10.29
C ILE A 43 -12.62 8.10 9.81
N THR A 44 -12.45 9.01 10.78
CA THR A 44 -12.14 10.42 10.57
C THR A 44 -10.90 10.80 11.38
N LEU A 45 -10.16 11.83 10.99
CA LEU A 45 -9.06 12.40 11.80
C LEU A 45 -9.62 13.44 12.78
N GLY A 46 -10.59 13.07 13.61
CA GLY A 46 -11.13 13.94 14.68
C GLY A 46 -10.45 13.73 16.03
N GLU A 47 -10.52 14.70 16.96
CA GLU A 47 -9.88 14.66 18.29
C GLU A 47 -10.16 13.37 19.10
N ASN A 48 -11.40 12.88 19.04
CA ASN A 48 -11.85 11.68 19.76
C ASN A 48 -11.74 10.40 18.92
N SER A 49 -11.07 10.45 17.77
CA SER A 49 -10.99 9.33 16.83
C SER A 49 -9.95 8.29 17.24
N ARG A 50 -10.33 7.02 17.09
CA ARG A 50 -9.42 5.88 17.32
C ARG A 50 -8.30 5.79 16.28
N VAL A 51 -8.52 6.29 15.06
CA VAL A 51 -7.51 6.24 14.00
C VAL A 51 -6.50 7.39 14.07
N LEU A 52 -6.81 8.47 14.80
CA LEU A 52 -5.90 9.61 14.94
C LEU A 52 -4.56 9.21 15.55
N GLY A 53 -4.54 8.40 16.62
CA GLY A 53 -3.30 7.97 17.26
C GLY A 53 -2.36 7.22 16.34
N GLY A 54 -2.89 6.31 15.51
CA GLY A 54 -2.12 5.57 14.49
C GLY A 54 -1.75 6.41 13.26
N TRP A 55 -2.50 7.49 12.98
CA TRP A 55 -2.10 8.47 11.96
C TRP A 55 -0.97 9.38 12.47
N ILE A 56 -0.99 9.78 13.74
CA ILE A 56 0.11 10.55 14.34
C ILE A 56 1.37 9.68 14.46
N ASN A 57 1.24 8.46 14.99
CA ASN A 57 2.36 7.53 15.17
C ASN A 57 2.06 6.20 14.44
N PRO A 58 2.44 6.07 13.16
CA PRO A 58 2.24 4.85 12.38
C PRO A 58 2.84 3.60 13.06
N PRO A 59 2.03 2.58 13.43
CA PRO A 59 2.54 1.38 14.11
C PRO A 59 3.48 0.50 13.27
N PRO A 60 3.22 0.25 11.97
CA PRO A 60 4.08 -0.63 11.17
C PRO A 60 5.49 -0.05 11.01
N PRO A 61 6.55 -0.87 11.17
CA PRO A 61 7.91 -0.44 10.84
C PRO A 61 8.03 -0.15 9.34
N VAL A 62 8.78 0.89 9.03
CA VAL A 62 9.06 1.34 7.66
C VAL A 62 10.53 1.13 7.39
N TYR A 63 10.85 0.51 6.27
CA TYR A 63 12.24 0.25 5.85
C TYR A 63 12.50 0.95 4.52
N MET A 64 13.48 1.84 4.53
CA MET A 64 13.98 2.55 3.36
C MET A 64 15.27 1.86 2.91
N GLN A 65 15.22 1.20 1.76
CA GLN A 65 16.36 0.46 1.20
C GLN A 65 16.93 1.21 -0.01
N TYR A 66 18.24 1.41 -0.02
CA TYR A 66 18.96 2.07 -1.11
C TYR A 66 19.75 1.03 -1.93
N PHE A 67 19.65 1.13 -3.25
CA PHE A 67 20.37 0.30 -4.21
C PHE A 67 21.08 1.21 -5.21
N PHE A 68 22.41 1.18 -5.23
CA PHE A 68 23.23 2.07 -6.06
C PHE A 68 23.71 1.38 -7.34
N PHE A 69 23.93 2.18 -8.39
CA PHE A 69 24.53 1.70 -9.64
C PHE A 69 26.00 2.09 -9.70
N ASN A 70 26.86 1.12 -9.35
CA ASN A 70 28.31 1.32 -9.35
C ASN A 70 28.88 1.16 -10.76
N VAL A 71 29.61 2.17 -11.21
CA VAL A 71 30.15 2.27 -12.57
C VAL A 71 31.52 1.60 -12.65
N THR A 72 31.66 0.66 -13.58
CA THR A 72 32.86 -0.20 -13.66
C THR A 72 33.87 0.25 -14.73
N ASN A 73 33.42 0.93 -15.78
CA ASN A 73 34.25 1.35 -16.93
C ASN A 73 34.17 2.86 -17.26
N PRO A 74 34.26 3.77 -16.28
CA PRO A 74 34.01 5.20 -16.48
C PRO A 74 34.92 5.83 -17.56
N ASP A 75 36.21 5.47 -17.60
CA ASP A 75 37.17 6.02 -18.57
C ASP A 75 36.89 5.59 -20.02
N GLU A 76 36.41 4.35 -20.22
CA GLU A 76 36.06 3.85 -21.55
C GLU A 76 34.80 4.51 -22.09
N PHE A 77 33.82 4.74 -21.22
CA PHE A 77 32.61 5.49 -21.53
C PHE A 77 32.91 6.95 -21.86
N LEU A 78 33.70 7.66 -21.03
CA LEU A 78 34.10 9.05 -21.33
C LEU A 78 34.93 9.18 -22.61
N ALA A 79 35.72 8.16 -22.95
CA ALA A 79 36.49 8.09 -24.19
C ALA A 79 35.64 7.73 -25.42
N GLY A 80 34.35 7.40 -25.26
CA GLY A 80 33.47 6.96 -26.35
C GLY A 80 33.83 5.59 -26.92
N LYS A 81 34.50 4.73 -26.13
CA LYS A 81 34.98 3.40 -26.55
C LYS A 81 33.99 2.28 -26.23
N ALA A 82 33.20 2.44 -25.18
CA ALA A 82 32.22 1.47 -24.70
C ALA A 82 30.95 2.16 -24.20
N LYS A 83 29.86 1.40 -24.09
CA LYS A 83 28.70 1.79 -23.28
C LYS A 83 29.09 1.83 -21.79
N PRO A 84 28.38 2.60 -20.94
CA PRO A 84 28.58 2.51 -19.50
C PRO A 84 28.07 1.17 -18.98
N HIS A 85 28.89 0.48 -18.20
CA HIS A 85 28.55 -0.76 -17.52
C HIS A 85 28.42 -0.53 -16.01
N VAL A 86 27.25 -0.88 -15.46
CA VAL A 86 26.94 -0.69 -14.05
C VAL A 86 26.59 -2.00 -13.35
N THR A 87 27.02 -2.12 -12.10
CA THR A 87 26.69 -3.22 -11.19
C THR A 87 25.86 -2.68 -10.03
N GLN A 88 24.72 -3.31 -9.73
CA GLN A 88 23.88 -2.95 -8.59
C GLN A 88 24.59 -3.30 -7.27
N MET A 89 24.57 -2.36 -6.31
CA MET A 89 25.05 -2.54 -4.94
C MET A 89 23.92 -2.21 -3.96
N GLY A 90 23.49 -3.19 -3.17
CA GLY A 90 22.46 -3.02 -2.14
C GLY A 90 21.77 -4.35 -1.76
N PRO A 91 20.77 -4.30 -0.86
CA PRO A 91 20.28 -3.09 -0.20
C PRO A 91 21.23 -2.54 0.87
N TYR A 92 21.22 -1.23 1.05
CA TYR A 92 21.59 -0.59 2.31
C TYR A 92 20.30 -0.18 3.00
N THR A 93 19.94 -0.88 4.07
CA THR A 93 18.64 -0.79 4.72
C THR A 93 18.68 0.15 5.92
N TYR A 94 17.76 1.11 5.96
CA TYR A 94 17.51 2.00 7.08
C TYR A 94 16.07 1.82 7.58
N ARG A 95 15.88 1.76 8.90
CA ARG A 95 14.56 1.93 9.51
C ARG A 95 14.19 3.41 9.49
N GLU A 96 13.06 3.73 8.89
CA GLU A 96 12.45 5.07 8.93
C GLU A 96 11.52 5.17 10.14
N TYR A 97 11.67 6.25 10.91
CA TYR A 97 10.72 6.70 11.92
C TYR A 97 10.06 7.99 11.42
N ARG A 98 8.73 8.01 11.40
CA ARG A 98 7.93 9.14 10.90
C ARG A 98 6.73 9.49 11.80
N PRO A 99 6.96 9.89 13.06
CA PRO A 99 5.91 10.44 13.90
C PRO A 99 5.51 11.81 13.35
N ARG A 100 4.21 12.08 13.22
CA ARG A 100 3.73 13.42 12.86
C ARG A 100 3.81 14.34 14.08
N GLU A 101 4.34 15.53 13.86
CA GLU A 101 4.56 16.56 14.87
C GLU A 101 3.70 17.80 14.63
N ASN A 102 3.66 18.70 15.63
CA ASN A 102 2.94 19.97 15.58
C ASN A 102 1.45 19.86 15.21
N VAL A 103 0.83 18.72 15.55
CA VAL A 103 -0.53 18.36 15.11
C VAL A 103 -1.55 19.33 15.71
N THR A 104 -2.24 20.10 14.86
CA THR A 104 -3.20 21.13 15.29
C THR A 104 -4.48 21.10 14.45
N PHE A 105 -5.63 21.25 15.12
CA PHE A 105 -6.93 21.25 14.47
C PHE A 105 -7.29 22.64 13.94
N LEU A 106 -7.82 22.67 12.71
CA LEU A 106 -8.20 23.87 11.97
C LEU A 106 -9.67 23.79 11.54
N GLU A 107 -10.28 24.94 11.26
CA GLU A 107 -11.66 25.05 10.76
C GLU A 107 -12.67 24.19 11.55
N ASN A 108 -12.70 24.36 12.88
CA ASN A 108 -13.54 23.59 13.81
C ASN A 108 -13.40 22.05 13.67
N GLY A 109 -12.17 21.57 13.51
CA GLY A 109 -11.86 20.13 13.41
C GLY A 109 -12.12 19.51 12.02
N THR A 110 -12.44 20.32 11.01
CA THR A 110 -12.67 19.84 9.64
C THR A 110 -11.40 19.79 8.79
N LYS A 111 -10.31 20.37 9.29
CA LYS A 111 -8.94 20.21 8.80
C LYS A 111 -7.97 19.98 9.95
N ILE A 112 -6.81 19.41 9.65
CA ILE A 112 -5.73 19.13 10.60
C ILE A 112 -4.38 19.47 9.96
N PHE A 113 -3.60 20.31 10.63
CA PHE A 113 -2.21 20.61 10.26
C PHE A 113 -1.27 19.62 10.94
N ALA A 114 -0.21 19.21 10.24
CA ALA A 114 0.90 18.45 10.82
C ALA A 114 2.20 18.63 10.00
N THR A 115 3.34 18.48 10.68
CA THR A 115 4.64 18.22 10.04
C THR A 115 4.97 16.72 10.12
N ASN A 116 5.70 16.20 9.14
CA ASN A 116 6.06 14.77 9.07
C ASN A 116 7.59 14.58 9.04
N PRO A 117 8.29 14.75 10.16
CA PRO A 117 9.73 14.54 10.24
C PRO A 117 10.10 13.07 10.02
N LYS A 118 11.16 12.82 9.25
CA LYS A 118 11.68 11.47 8.97
C LYS A 118 13.07 11.29 9.55
N SER A 119 13.25 10.25 10.36
CA SER A 119 14.54 9.88 10.94
C SER A 119 14.95 8.49 10.48
N PHE A 120 16.22 8.31 10.11
CA PHE A 120 16.74 7.08 9.51
C PHE A 120 17.80 6.44 10.40
N VAL A 121 17.63 5.15 10.71
CA VAL A 121 18.56 4.35 11.52
C VAL A 121 19.04 3.16 10.71
N PHE A 122 20.35 3.04 10.48
CA PHE A 122 20.93 1.95 9.68
C PHE A 122 20.72 0.58 10.35
N LEU A 123 20.44 -0.45 9.55
CA LEU A 123 20.29 -1.84 9.97
C LEU A 123 21.33 -2.73 9.25
N PRO A 124 22.49 -3.00 9.88
CA PRO A 124 23.53 -3.85 9.29
C PRO A 124 23.03 -5.25 8.92
N GLU A 125 22.18 -5.85 9.76
CA GLU A 125 21.65 -7.21 9.58
C GLU A 125 20.64 -7.36 8.42
N MET A 126 20.17 -6.24 7.87
CA MET A 126 19.31 -6.19 6.68
C MET A 126 20.02 -5.56 5.47
N SER A 127 21.34 -5.41 5.52
CA SER A 127 22.15 -4.72 4.50
C SER A 127 23.21 -5.64 3.90
N VAL A 128 23.64 -5.34 2.67
CA VAL A 128 24.66 -6.13 1.95
C VAL A 128 26.08 -5.94 2.50
N GLY A 129 26.34 -4.79 3.12
CA GLY A 129 27.66 -4.38 3.62
C GLY A 129 27.57 -3.11 4.46
N ASP A 130 28.74 -2.56 4.82
CA ASP A 130 28.85 -1.36 5.64
C ASP A 130 28.93 -0.12 4.73
N PRO A 131 27.94 0.81 4.77
CA PRO A 131 27.94 1.97 3.90
C PRO A 131 29.10 2.94 4.16
N GLU A 132 29.74 2.90 5.33
CA GLU A 132 30.92 3.75 5.61
C GLU A 132 32.20 3.23 4.94
N VAL A 133 32.25 1.94 4.61
CA VAL A 133 33.41 1.26 4.02
C VAL A 133 33.20 0.97 2.53
N ASP A 134 31.98 0.63 2.12
CA ASP A 134 31.66 0.25 0.75
C ASP A 134 31.78 1.44 -0.21
N MET A 135 32.72 1.32 -1.16
CA MET A 135 33.05 2.40 -2.11
C MET A 135 32.21 2.29 -3.38
N LEU A 136 31.53 3.38 -3.72
CA LEU A 136 30.70 3.56 -4.91
C LEU A 136 31.38 4.51 -5.90
N THR A 137 31.53 4.09 -7.15
CA THR A 137 31.91 4.96 -8.28
C THR A 137 30.66 5.35 -9.06
N THR A 138 30.39 6.65 -9.18
CA THR A 138 29.13 7.18 -9.71
C THR A 138 29.34 8.57 -10.35
N PRO A 139 28.45 9.06 -11.25
CA PRO A 139 28.56 10.42 -11.80
C PRO A 139 28.64 11.50 -10.71
N ASN A 140 29.52 12.48 -10.89
CA ASN A 140 29.65 13.62 -9.98
C ASN A 140 28.49 14.60 -10.21
N ILE A 141 27.43 14.47 -9.40
CA ILE A 141 26.19 15.23 -9.54
C ILE A 141 26.42 16.74 -9.35
N PRO A 142 27.17 17.25 -8.34
CA PRO A 142 27.52 18.67 -8.25
C PRO A 142 28.16 19.21 -9.54
N PHE A 143 29.14 18.50 -10.08
CA PHE A 143 29.81 18.91 -11.31
C PHE A 143 28.88 18.91 -12.52
N ILE A 144 28.02 17.90 -12.66
CA ILE A 144 27.04 17.81 -13.75
C ILE A 144 25.97 18.90 -13.65
N ALA A 145 25.49 19.22 -12.45
CA ALA A 145 24.58 20.34 -12.22
C ALA A 145 25.23 21.68 -12.63
N VAL A 146 26.47 21.94 -12.19
CA VAL A 146 27.22 23.14 -12.59
C VAL A 146 27.41 23.19 -14.11
N MET A 147 27.77 22.08 -14.77
CA MET A 147 27.90 22.03 -16.23
C MET A 147 26.59 22.29 -16.97
N ASN A 148 25.45 21.84 -16.45
CA ASN A 148 24.14 22.07 -17.06
C ASN A 148 23.81 23.57 -17.13
N GLU A 149 24.17 24.34 -16.09
CA GLU A 149 23.99 25.80 -16.05
C GLU A 149 24.95 26.57 -16.98
N MET A 150 26.04 25.95 -17.45
CA MET A 150 27.04 26.61 -18.32
C MET A 150 26.51 27.02 -19.69
N HIS A 151 25.34 26.54 -20.11
CA HIS A 151 24.68 26.97 -21.33
C HIS A 151 24.39 28.48 -21.35
N SER A 152 24.20 29.11 -20.19
CA SER A 152 24.00 30.57 -20.04
C SER A 152 25.27 31.41 -20.25
N TYR A 153 26.46 30.82 -20.12
CA TYR A 153 27.73 31.54 -20.19
C TYR A 153 28.33 31.55 -21.60
N SER A 154 29.08 32.61 -21.92
CA SER A 154 29.80 32.76 -23.20
C SER A 154 30.77 31.62 -23.46
N PHE A 155 30.87 31.20 -24.73
CA PHE A 155 31.74 30.10 -25.19
C PHE A 155 33.20 30.25 -24.74
N PHE A 156 33.72 31.47 -24.63
CA PHE A 156 35.10 31.72 -24.18
C PHE A 156 35.33 31.48 -22.67
N ILE A 157 34.28 31.55 -21.85
CA ILE A 157 34.37 31.41 -20.40
C ILE A 157 34.33 29.93 -19.98
N ARG A 158 33.56 29.09 -20.70
CA ARG A 158 33.37 27.66 -20.37
C ARG A 158 34.68 26.86 -20.28
N PRO A 159 35.67 27.01 -21.19
CA PRO A 159 36.97 26.34 -21.07
C PRO A 159 37.76 26.78 -19.84
N LEU A 160 37.68 28.06 -19.45
CA LEU A 160 38.36 28.57 -18.26
C LEU A 160 37.75 27.97 -16.99
N ILE A 161 36.41 27.91 -16.91
CA ILE A 161 35.70 27.23 -15.82
C ILE A 161 36.06 25.74 -15.81
N SER A 162 36.05 25.05 -16.96
CA SER A 162 36.43 23.64 -17.04
C SER A 162 37.87 23.38 -16.57
N MET A 163 38.81 24.27 -16.91
CA MET A 163 40.20 24.19 -16.45
C MET A 163 40.32 24.43 -14.94
N PHE A 164 39.59 25.42 -14.40
CA PHE A 164 39.55 25.69 -12.97
C PHE A 164 38.98 24.52 -12.17
N ILE A 165 37.82 23.97 -12.59
CA ILE A 165 37.20 22.81 -11.93
C ILE A 165 38.17 21.60 -11.97
N LYS A 166 38.82 21.35 -13.10
CA LYS A 166 39.84 20.29 -13.21
C LYS A 166 41.03 20.52 -12.25
N SER A 167 41.42 21.77 -11.99
CA SER A 167 42.48 22.10 -11.03
C SER A 167 42.11 21.82 -9.57
N LEU A 168 40.82 21.70 -9.26
CA LEU A 168 40.31 21.25 -7.96
C LEU A 168 40.29 19.71 -7.81
N GLY A 169 40.73 18.96 -8.83
CA GLY A 169 40.66 17.49 -8.85
C GLY A 169 39.27 16.92 -9.17
N VAL A 170 38.31 17.75 -9.56
CA VAL A 170 36.93 17.35 -9.86
C VAL A 170 36.81 16.81 -11.29
N ASN A 171 36.13 15.66 -11.44
CA ASN A 171 35.96 14.93 -12.70
C ASN A 171 34.50 14.47 -12.88
N MET A 172 34.14 14.02 -14.08
CA MET A 172 32.81 13.51 -14.45
C MET A 172 32.28 12.40 -13.54
N PHE A 173 33.17 11.53 -13.05
CA PHE A 173 32.87 10.47 -12.09
C PHE A 173 33.67 10.71 -10.81
N MET A 174 33.14 10.23 -9.70
CA MET A 174 33.79 10.25 -8.39
C MET A 174 33.59 8.92 -7.68
N THR A 175 34.53 8.59 -6.80
CA THR A 175 34.46 7.40 -5.94
C THR A 175 34.42 7.84 -4.49
N ARG A 176 33.37 7.44 -3.76
CA ARG A 176 33.05 7.85 -2.38
C ARG A 176 32.44 6.67 -1.62
N SER A 177 32.41 6.70 -0.28
CA SER A 177 31.64 5.68 0.43
C SER A 177 30.13 5.88 0.20
N VAL A 178 29.34 4.83 0.33
CA VAL A 178 27.88 4.91 0.24
C VAL A 178 27.31 5.88 1.28
N HIS A 179 27.88 5.92 2.49
CA HIS A 179 27.51 6.86 3.55
C HIS A 179 27.78 8.30 3.11
N GLU A 180 28.99 8.63 2.63
CA GLU A 180 29.34 9.97 2.14
C GLU A 180 28.36 10.43 1.05
N PHE A 181 28.09 9.58 0.06
CA PHE A 181 27.25 9.93 -1.08
C PHE A 181 25.76 10.07 -0.71
N LEU A 182 25.28 9.27 0.25
CA LEU A 182 23.91 9.32 0.73
C LEU A 182 23.68 10.48 1.71
N TRP A 183 24.48 10.59 2.77
CA TRP A 183 24.23 11.48 3.91
C TRP A 183 24.95 12.83 3.83
N GLY A 184 26.04 12.93 3.06
CA GLY A 184 26.75 14.19 2.85
C GLY A 184 28.27 14.05 2.86
N PHE A 185 28.95 14.66 1.89
CA PHE A 185 30.38 14.97 1.94
C PHE A 185 30.63 16.43 1.54
N LYS A 186 31.74 17.01 2.01
CA LYS A 186 32.15 18.36 1.61
C LYS A 186 32.74 18.34 0.21
N ASP A 187 32.06 18.95 -0.76
CA ASP A 187 32.48 18.92 -2.16
C ASP A 187 33.43 20.10 -2.48
N PRO A 188 34.58 19.88 -3.15
CA PRO A 188 35.53 20.95 -3.46
C PRO A 188 34.99 22.04 -4.39
N LEU A 189 34.08 21.71 -5.32
CA LEU A 189 33.48 22.65 -6.24
C LEU A 189 32.38 23.46 -5.53
N MET A 190 31.51 22.80 -4.77
CA MET A 190 30.48 23.48 -3.97
C MET A 190 31.10 24.40 -2.90
N THR A 191 32.19 23.97 -2.24
CA THR A 191 32.98 24.83 -1.34
C THR A 191 33.45 26.12 -2.02
N LYS A 192 33.87 26.06 -3.30
CA LYS A 192 34.26 27.28 -4.05
C LYS A 192 33.05 28.11 -4.49
N LEU A 193 31.94 27.47 -4.84
CA LEU A 193 30.70 28.18 -5.15
C LEU A 193 30.15 28.93 -3.93
N HIS A 194 30.15 28.30 -2.74
CA HIS A 194 29.75 28.95 -1.48
C HIS A 194 30.52 30.24 -1.22
N THR A 195 31.84 30.28 -1.48
CA THR A 195 32.64 31.52 -1.32
C THR A 195 32.29 32.65 -2.28
N LEU A 196 31.57 32.36 -3.37
CA LEU A 196 31.09 33.35 -4.35
C LEU A 196 29.58 33.65 -4.21
N LYS A 197 28.84 32.68 -3.69
CA LYS A 197 27.38 32.62 -3.53
C LYS A 197 27.06 31.91 -2.21
N PRO A 198 27.01 32.63 -1.08
CA PRO A 198 26.80 32.03 0.24
C PRO A 198 25.50 31.26 0.40
N GLU A 199 24.53 31.42 -0.51
CA GLU A 199 23.31 30.63 -0.58
C GLU A 199 23.52 29.16 -0.99
N VAL A 200 24.61 28.84 -1.69
CA VAL A 200 24.96 27.47 -2.10
C VAL A 200 25.64 26.75 -0.94
N ASP A 201 25.20 25.54 -0.58
CA ASP A 201 25.83 24.75 0.48
C ASP A 201 27.26 24.31 0.11
N GLU A 202 28.10 23.98 1.08
CA GLU A 202 29.43 23.39 0.84
C GLU A 202 29.37 21.86 0.69
N TYR A 203 28.27 21.23 1.11
CA TYR A 203 28.11 19.78 1.18
C TYR A 203 27.13 19.27 0.12
N PHE A 204 27.41 18.05 -0.38
CA PHE A 204 26.51 17.29 -1.24
C PHE A 204 26.21 15.91 -0.66
N GLY A 205 24.95 15.50 -0.69
CA GLY A 205 24.51 14.13 -0.47
C GLY A 205 23.04 13.97 -0.85
N LEU A 206 22.65 12.79 -1.34
CA LEU A 206 21.29 12.56 -1.88
C LEU A 206 20.17 12.70 -0.84
N MET A 207 20.49 12.43 0.43
CA MET A 207 19.63 12.60 1.61
C MET A 207 20.25 13.58 2.62
N TYR A 208 21.15 14.46 2.16
CA TYR A 208 21.76 15.50 3.00
C TYR A 208 20.66 16.37 3.64
N LYS A 209 20.79 16.65 4.95
CA LYS A 209 19.80 17.36 5.78
C LYS A 209 18.38 16.76 5.81
N LYS A 210 18.11 15.57 5.24
CA LYS A 210 16.81 14.88 5.35
C LYS A 210 16.61 14.09 6.66
N ASN A 211 17.68 13.75 7.37
CA ASN A 211 17.57 12.99 8.62
C ASN A 211 17.14 13.91 9.78
N GLY A 212 16.01 13.60 10.43
CA GLY A 212 15.41 14.40 11.50
C GLY A 212 14.66 15.64 11.02
N THR A 213 14.35 15.76 9.72
CA THR A 213 13.63 16.91 9.14
C THR A 213 12.37 16.47 8.40
N HIS A 214 11.47 17.42 8.14
CA HIS A 214 10.17 17.18 7.51
C HIS A 214 10.13 17.68 6.07
N GLU A 215 9.35 17.03 5.21
CA GLU A 215 9.21 17.34 3.77
C GLU A 215 8.27 18.53 3.48
N GLY A 216 7.98 19.32 4.51
CA GLY A 216 7.09 20.47 4.48
C GLY A 216 5.98 20.42 5.52
N GLU A 217 5.21 21.49 5.54
CA GLU A 217 4.01 21.66 6.36
C GLU A 217 2.78 21.20 5.58
N PHE A 218 1.96 20.33 6.14
CA PHE A 218 0.78 19.81 5.47
C PHE A 218 -0.49 20.18 6.24
N VAL A 219 -1.53 20.59 5.51
CA VAL A 219 -2.90 20.66 6.02
C VAL A 219 -3.71 19.59 5.31
N PHE A 220 -4.34 18.70 6.08
CA PHE A 220 -5.18 17.63 5.60
C PHE A 220 -6.66 17.86 5.92
N HIS A 221 -7.54 17.34 5.08
CA HIS A 221 -8.96 17.19 5.36
C HIS A 221 -9.19 16.01 6.32
N THR A 222 -9.97 16.22 7.38
CA THR A 222 -10.17 15.19 8.42
C THR A 222 -11.17 14.10 8.04
N GLY A 223 -11.94 14.29 6.97
CA GLY A 223 -13.04 13.40 6.57
C GLY A 223 -14.37 13.68 7.30
N GLU A 224 -14.40 14.53 8.33
CA GLU A 224 -15.59 14.78 9.17
C GLU A 224 -16.78 15.36 8.38
N LYS A 225 -16.52 16.24 7.40
CA LYS A 225 -17.55 16.78 6.49
C LYS A 225 -17.96 15.79 5.39
N ASN A 226 -17.03 14.94 4.95
CA ASN A 226 -17.18 14.03 3.82
C ASN A 226 -16.09 12.95 3.90
N TYR A 227 -16.50 11.69 4.08
CA TYR A 227 -15.56 10.56 4.21
C TYR A 227 -14.64 10.39 2.99
N MET A 228 -15.09 10.82 1.80
CA MET A 228 -14.29 10.77 0.57
C MET A 228 -13.08 11.73 0.59
N ASP A 229 -13.05 12.69 1.51
CA ASP A 229 -11.94 13.64 1.68
C ASP A 229 -11.01 13.27 2.84
N TYR A 230 -11.23 12.13 3.50
CA TYR A 230 -10.36 11.63 4.58
C TYR A 230 -8.89 11.53 4.14
N GLY A 231 -8.03 12.29 4.81
CA GLY A 231 -6.58 12.30 4.56
C GLY A 231 -6.13 13.02 3.29
N LYS A 232 -7.04 13.67 2.54
CA LYS A 232 -6.64 14.48 1.38
C LYS A 232 -5.89 15.74 1.83
N ILE A 233 -4.89 16.15 1.05
CA ILE A 233 -4.14 17.38 1.29
C ILE A 233 -4.97 18.58 0.81
N ASP A 234 -5.19 19.56 1.68
CA ASP A 234 -5.72 20.89 1.34
C ASP A 234 -4.59 21.82 0.89
N THR A 235 -3.49 21.86 1.66
CA THR A 235 -2.28 22.62 1.32
C THR A 235 -1.01 21.88 1.71
N TRP A 236 0.05 22.15 0.96
CA TRP A 236 1.44 21.83 1.31
C TRP A 236 2.24 23.13 1.29
N ASN A 237 3.01 23.43 2.34
CA ASN A 237 3.75 24.69 2.49
C ASN A 237 2.88 25.94 2.20
N GLY A 238 1.62 25.92 2.64
CA GLY A 238 0.64 26.99 2.43
C GLY A 238 0.04 27.09 1.01
N ILE A 239 0.50 26.32 0.03
CA ILE A 239 -0.01 26.35 -1.35
C ILE A 239 -0.98 25.20 -1.66
N ARG A 240 -2.01 25.48 -2.47
CA ARG A 240 -2.96 24.47 -3.03
C ARG A 240 -2.56 23.95 -4.42
N LYS A 241 -1.73 24.72 -5.13
CA LYS A 241 -1.18 24.37 -6.44
C LYS A 241 0.25 24.85 -6.52
N MET A 242 1.10 24.05 -7.15
CA MET A 242 2.50 24.37 -7.47
C MET A 242 2.57 25.44 -8.57
N ASN A 243 3.78 25.89 -8.87
CA ASN A 243 4.08 26.84 -9.94
C ASN A 243 5.27 26.41 -10.82
N TRP A 244 5.67 25.14 -10.73
CA TRP A 244 6.84 24.58 -11.42
C TRP A 244 6.51 24.04 -12.81
N TRP A 245 5.31 23.52 -12.99
CA TRP A 245 4.88 22.85 -14.21
C TRP A 245 4.21 23.81 -15.19
N SER A 246 4.13 23.45 -16.47
CA SER A 246 3.67 24.36 -17.53
C SER A 246 2.14 24.41 -17.69
N SER A 247 1.38 23.53 -17.03
CA SER A 247 -0.09 23.52 -17.03
C SER A 247 -0.69 23.67 -15.61
N GLU A 248 -1.91 24.20 -15.49
CA GLU A 248 -2.60 24.23 -14.19
C GLU A 248 -2.88 22.83 -13.64
N GLN A 249 -3.26 21.88 -14.50
CA GLN A 249 -3.54 20.49 -14.12
C GLN A 249 -2.31 19.80 -13.53
N SER A 250 -1.15 19.97 -14.14
CA SER A 250 0.13 19.41 -13.67
C SER A 250 0.57 20.02 -12.33
N ASN A 251 0.17 21.26 -12.06
CA ASN A 251 0.44 21.94 -10.80
C ASN A 251 -0.53 21.59 -9.65
N MET A 252 -1.59 20.81 -9.88
CA MET A 252 -2.54 20.46 -8.83
C MET A 252 -1.93 19.52 -7.76
N ILE A 253 -2.18 19.84 -6.50
CA ILE A 253 -1.91 18.95 -5.37
C ILE A 253 -3.19 18.13 -5.13
N ASN A 254 -3.19 16.88 -5.58
CA ASN A 254 -4.36 16.00 -5.61
C ASN A 254 -4.15 14.78 -4.72
N GLY A 255 -5.18 14.42 -3.98
CA GLY A 255 -5.21 13.17 -3.20
C GLY A 255 -4.58 13.30 -1.82
N THR A 256 -4.03 12.18 -1.32
CA THR A 256 -3.44 12.07 0.02
C THR A 256 -1.91 12.05 -0.06
N ASP A 257 -1.20 11.88 1.06
CA ASP A 257 0.24 11.60 1.07
C ASP A 257 0.58 10.10 0.88
N GLY A 258 -0.43 9.27 0.58
CA GLY A 258 -0.30 7.82 0.40
C GLY A 258 -0.22 7.02 1.71
N SER A 259 -0.32 7.66 2.89
CA SER A 259 -0.38 6.95 4.18
C SER A 259 -1.77 6.43 4.53
N VAL A 260 -2.83 7.07 4.03
CA VAL A 260 -4.25 6.71 4.21
C VAL A 260 -5.06 7.07 2.97
N PHE A 261 -6.21 6.41 2.79
CA PHE A 261 -7.21 6.70 1.77
C PHE A 261 -8.62 6.63 2.37
N HIS A 262 -9.63 7.15 1.66
CA HIS A 262 -11.02 7.10 2.10
C HIS A 262 -11.53 5.66 2.23
N THR A 263 -12.61 5.51 3.00
CA THR A 263 -13.29 4.22 3.19
C THR A 263 -14.06 3.80 1.93
N PHE A 264 -14.39 2.51 1.86
CA PHE A 264 -15.19 1.89 0.78
C PHE A 264 -14.60 2.04 -0.64
N LEU A 265 -13.35 1.62 -0.79
CA LEU A 265 -12.62 1.66 -2.06
C LEU A 265 -13.32 0.85 -3.17
N SER A 266 -13.26 1.39 -4.38
CA SER A 266 -13.84 0.85 -5.60
C SER A 266 -12.75 0.39 -6.58
N ARG A 267 -12.97 -0.76 -7.23
CA ARG A 267 -12.05 -1.26 -8.29
C ARG A 267 -12.03 -0.40 -9.56
N LYS A 268 -12.91 0.60 -9.66
CA LYS A 268 -13.07 1.48 -10.83
C LYS A 268 -12.54 2.89 -10.61
N GLU A 269 -12.09 3.23 -9.41
CA GLU A 269 -11.60 4.58 -9.11
C GLU A 269 -10.08 4.68 -9.27
N LEU A 270 -9.60 5.92 -9.39
CA LEU A 270 -8.20 6.26 -9.37
C LEU A 270 -7.86 6.92 -8.04
N LEU A 271 -6.86 6.39 -7.34
CA LEU A 271 -6.41 6.93 -6.05
C LEU A 271 -5.24 7.88 -6.29
N TYR A 272 -5.42 9.16 -5.97
CA TYR A 272 -4.38 10.17 -6.14
C TYR A 272 -3.47 10.25 -4.90
N ILE A 273 -2.18 10.47 -5.16
CA ILE A 273 -1.15 10.71 -4.16
C ILE A 273 -0.34 11.93 -4.60
N PHE A 274 -0.11 12.87 -3.69
CA PHE A 274 0.92 13.90 -3.87
C PHE A 274 2.26 13.36 -3.38
N ALA A 275 3.19 13.11 -4.31
CA ALA A 275 4.52 12.63 -4.00
C ALA A 275 5.50 13.81 -4.01
N ALA A 276 5.74 14.40 -2.84
CA ALA A 276 6.57 15.61 -2.69
C ALA A 276 7.98 15.44 -3.30
N ASP A 277 8.61 14.26 -3.16
CA ASP A 277 9.92 13.97 -3.77
C ASP A 277 9.90 13.88 -5.30
N LEU A 278 8.73 13.58 -5.90
CA LEU A 278 8.51 13.61 -7.35
C LEU A 278 8.00 14.97 -7.84
N CYS A 279 7.74 15.90 -6.91
CA CYS A 279 7.27 17.24 -7.16
C CYS A 279 5.95 17.31 -7.95
N ARG A 280 5.13 16.26 -7.91
CA ARG A 280 3.83 16.19 -8.60
C ARG A 280 2.86 15.26 -7.88
N SER A 281 1.59 15.39 -8.25
CA SER A 281 0.60 14.34 -7.98
C SER A 281 0.68 13.24 -9.04
N ILE A 282 0.44 12.00 -8.60
CA ILE A 282 0.30 10.80 -9.43
C ILE A 282 -1.00 10.08 -9.05
N HIS A 283 -1.47 9.17 -9.90
CA HIS A 283 -2.62 8.31 -9.61
C HIS A 283 -2.23 6.83 -9.63
N LEU A 284 -2.98 6.04 -8.87
CA LEU A 284 -2.90 4.58 -8.85
C LEU A 284 -4.21 3.98 -9.39
N GLY A 285 -4.10 2.97 -10.23
CA GLY A 285 -5.21 2.15 -10.71
C GLY A 285 -5.25 0.78 -10.03
N TYR A 286 -6.43 0.19 -9.92
CA TYR A 286 -6.61 -1.17 -9.42
C TYR A 286 -5.94 -2.20 -10.34
N VAL A 287 -5.22 -3.15 -9.75
CA VAL A 287 -4.53 -4.25 -10.43
C VAL A 287 -5.21 -5.59 -10.16
N SER A 288 -5.39 -5.94 -8.88
CA SER A 288 -5.92 -7.25 -8.48
C SER A 288 -6.44 -7.27 -7.04
N ASP A 289 -7.23 -8.28 -6.71
CA ASP A 289 -7.47 -8.67 -5.32
C ASP A 289 -6.23 -9.39 -4.77
N THR A 290 -5.92 -9.21 -3.49
CA THR A 290 -4.83 -9.90 -2.79
C THR A 290 -5.17 -10.10 -1.32
N GLU A 291 -4.43 -10.97 -0.64
CA GLU A 291 -4.51 -11.14 0.81
C GLU A 291 -3.12 -10.91 1.42
N VAL A 292 -3.06 -10.23 2.57
CA VAL A 292 -1.83 -10.00 3.34
C VAL A 292 -2.12 -10.29 4.80
N LYS A 293 -1.42 -11.26 5.41
CA LYS A 293 -1.62 -11.71 6.81
C LYS A 293 -3.09 -12.04 7.16
N GLY A 294 -3.85 -12.64 6.23
CA GLY A 294 -5.27 -12.95 6.43
C GLY A 294 -6.20 -11.74 6.34
N ILE A 295 -5.74 -10.62 5.79
CA ILE A 295 -6.54 -9.40 5.56
C ILE A 295 -6.76 -9.25 4.04
N PRO A 296 -8.02 -9.16 3.57
CA PRO A 296 -8.30 -8.90 2.16
C PRO A 296 -7.92 -7.45 1.81
N ALA A 297 -7.27 -7.30 0.66
CA ALA A 297 -6.81 -6.02 0.14
C ALA A 297 -6.99 -5.94 -1.39
N PHE A 298 -7.09 -4.71 -1.90
CA PHE A 298 -6.98 -4.40 -3.32
C PHE A 298 -5.58 -3.86 -3.60
N ARG A 299 -4.89 -4.43 -4.58
CA ARG A 299 -3.62 -3.90 -5.08
C ARG A 299 -3.89 -2.72 -6.02
N PHE A 300 -3.28 -1.60 -5.72
CA PHE A 300 -3.23 -0.41 -6.56
C PHE A 300 -1.78 -0.11 -6.96
N ALA A 301 -1.54 0.21 -8.22
CA ALA A 301 -0.22 0.56 -8.76
C ALA A 301 -0.33 1.75 -9.73
N PRO A 302 0.74 2.52 -9.95
CA PRO A 302 0.77 3.54 -11.01
C PRO A 302 0.61 2.84 -12.36
N PRO A 303 -0.41 3.17 -13.16
CA PRO A 303 -0.47 2.69 -14.54
C PRO A 303 0.61 3.40 -15.39
N SER A 304 0.93 2.81 -16.54
CA SER A 304 1.97 3.35 -17.43
C SER A 304 1.67 4.75 -17.97
N ASP A 305 0.42 5.22 -17.88
CA ASP A 305 -0.02 6.55 -18.29
C ASP A 305 0.53 7.68 -17.39
N VAL A 306 0.93 7.38 -16.15
CA VAL A 306 1.48 8.36 -15.19
C VAL A 306 2.80 8.97 -15.69
N LEU A 307 3.64 8.14 -16.32
CA LEU A 307 4.93 8.50 -16.90
C LEU A 307 4.96 8.29 -18.43
N ALA A 308 3.80 8.15 -19.07
CA ALA A 308 3.71 8.08 -20.53
C ALA A 308 4.15 9.39 -21.19
N ALA A 309 4.73 9.29 -22.37
CA ALA A 309 5.09 10.45 -23.18
C ALA A 309 3.82 11.22 -23.65
N PRO A 310 3.91 12.52 -24.01
CA PRO A 310 2.73 13.33 -24.30
C PRO A 310 1.94 12.96 -25.56
N ASP A 311 2.52 12.15 -26.44
CA ASP A 311 1.85 11.55 -27.61
C ASP A 311 0.93 10.39 -27.21
N GLU A 312 1.33 9.59 -26.21
CA GLU A 312 0.47 8.58 -25.57
C GLU A 312 -0.53 9.19 -24.58
N ASN A 313 -0.10 10.18 -23.78
CA ASN A 313 -0.94 10.87 -22.80
C ASN A 313 -0.77 12.40 -22.87
N PRO A 314 -1.60 13.12 -23.65
CA PRO A 314 -1.50 14.57 -23.82
C PRO A 314 -1.54 15.40 -22.53
N SER A 315 -2.13 14.90 -21.45
CA SER A 315 -2.10 15.60 -20.15
C SER A 315 -0.69 15.67 -19.56
N ASN A 316 0.22 14.76 -19.92
CA ASN A 316 1.59 14.80 -19.44
C ASN A 316 2.46 15.89 -20.08
N ALA A 317 2.00 16.54 -21.16
CA ALA A 317 2.71 17.68 -21.77
C ALA A 317 3.00 18.81 -20.76
N GLY A 318 2.14 18.98 -19.75
CA GLY A 318 2.32 19.99 -18.71
C GLY A 318 3.48 19.72 -17.75
N PHE A 319 4.02 18.49 -17.71
CA PHE A 319 5.22 18.16 -16.93
C PHE A 319 6.53 18.39 -17.70
N CYS A 320 6.46 18.79 -18.98
CA CYS A 320 7.64 19.17 -19.76
C CYS A 320 8.00 20.63 -19.49
N VAL A 321 9.23 20.87 -19.00
CA VAL A 321 9.73 22.21 -18.66
C VAL A 321 11.18 22.40 -19.14
N PRO A 322 11.45 23.39 -20.02
CA PRO A 322 10.48 24.32 -20.66
C PRO A 322 9.45 23.59 -21.53
N ALA A 323 8.34 24.27 -21.88
CA ALA A 323 7.26 23.66 -22.65
C ALA A 323 7.77 23.09 -23.99
N GLY A 324 7.51 21.80 -24.25
CA GLY A 324 8.03 21.05 -25.38
C GLY A 324 9.36 20.31 -25.14
N ASP A 325 10.08 20.59 -24.05
CA ASP A 325 11.27 19.84 -23.61
C ASP A 325 10.84 18.60 -22.82
N CYS A 326 10.27 17.63 -23.54
CA CYS A 326 9.77 16.37 -23.01
C CYS A 326 10.81 15.26 -23.18
N LEU A 327 10.99 14.46 -22.13
CA LEU A 327 11.65 13.16 -22.25
C LEU A 327 10.66 12.11 -22.80
N GLY A 328 11.17 10.94 -23.16
CA GLY A 328 10.37 9.80 -23.60
C GLY A 328 9.60 9.12 -22.46
N LYS A 329 9.08 7.94 -22.73
CA LYS A 329 8.20 7.20 -21.83
C LYS A 329 8.94 6.63 -20.63
N GLY A 330 8.29 6.64 -19.47
CA GLY A 330 8.73 6.04 -18.20
C GLY A 330 9.76 6.86 -17.42
N VAL A 331 10.03 8.10 -17.84
CA VAL A 331 10.98 9.03 -17.20
C VAL A 331 10.34 10.41 -16.98
N LEU A 332 10.73 11.08 -15.89
CA LEU A 332 10.26 12.42 -15.53
C LEU A 332 11.42 13.32 -15.13
N LYS A 333 11.63 14.41 -15.87
CA LYS A 333 12.60 15.46 -15.53
C LYS A 333 12.08 16.30 -14.37
N VAL A 334 12.79 16.31 -13.25
CA VAL A 334 12.40 17.01 -12.01
C VAL A 334 13.30 18.20 -11.66
N SER A 335 14.12 18.67 -12.61
CA SER A 335 15.03 19.82 -12.43
C SER A 335 14.36 21.08 -11.85
N VAL A 336 13.09 21.29 -12.16
CA VAL A 336 12.29 22.46 -11.73
C VAL A 336 12.15 22.59 -10.21
N CYS A 337 12.22 21.48 -9.47
CA CYS A 337 12.15 21.45 -8.01
C CYS A 337 13.47 20.98 -7.35
N ARG A 338 14.53 20.82 -8.16
CA ARG A 338 15.87 20.38 -7.73
C ARG A 338 16.93 21.40 -8.13
N GLU A 339 16.60 22.69 -7.98
CA GLU A 339 17.50 23.84 -8.17
C GLU A 339 18.24 23.85 -9.53
N GLY A 340 17.59 23.39 -10.60
CA GLY A 340 18.16 23.33 -11.95
C GLY A 340 19.03 22.10 -12.23
N ALA A 341 19.35 21.28 -11.23
CA ALA A 341 20.11 20.05 -11.42
C ALA A 341 19.39 19.11 -12.43
N PRO A 342 20.11 18.46 -13.36
CA PRO A 342 19.51 17.66 -14.44
C PRO A 342 19.04 16.27 -13.98
N ILE A 343 18.24 16.24 -12.90
CA ILE A 343 17.70 15.06 -12.25
C ILE A 343 16.46 14.54 -13.01
N VAL A 344 16.41 13.22 -13.18
CA VAL A 344 15.31 12.48 -13.80
C VAL A 344 14.88 11.33 -12.90
N VAL A 345 13.58 11.17 -12.68
CA VAL A 345 13.03 10.01 -11.97
C VAL A 345 12.48 8.99 -12.97
N SER A 346 12.66 7.70 -12.68
CA SER A 346 11.99 6.57 -13.36
C SER A 346 11.55 5.53 -12.32
N PHE A 347 10.95 4.42 -12.75
CA PHE A 347 10.95 3.20 -11.94
C PHE A 347 12.33 2.50 -12.01
N PRO A 348 12.64 1.57 -11.08
CA PRO A 348 13.92 0.86 -11.05
C PRO A 348 14.20 0.07 -12.34
N HIS A 349 15.48 0.07 -12.74
CA HIS A 349 16.01 -0.47 -14.00
C HIS A 349 15.22 -0.03 -15.24
N PHE A 350 14.61 1.16 -15.19
CA PHE A 350 13.74 1.72 -16.22
C PHE A 350 12.50 0.85 -16.53
N TYR A 351 11.92 0.18 -15.52
CA TYR A 351 10.63 -0.50 -15.64
C TYR A 351 9.55 0.47 -16.18
N GLN A 352 8.71 -0.02 -17.10
CA GLN A 352 7.71 0.74 -17.88
C GLN A 352 8.24 1.88 -18.78
N ALA A 353 9.56 2.03 -18.95
CA ALA A 353 10.15 3.04 -19.83
C ALA A 353 10.49 2.51 -21.23
N ASP A 354 10.84 3.42 -22.15
CA ASP A 354 11.31 3.07 -23.49
C ASP A 354 12.60 2.25 -23.45
N THR A 355 12.72 1.25 -24.33
CA THR A 355 13.89 0.36 -24.35
C THR A 355 15.20 1.08 -24.59
N GLN A 356 15.19 2.25 -25.27
CA GLN A 356 16.37 3.09 -25.46
C GLN A 356 17.11 3.44 -24.15
N TYR A 357 16.41 3.53 -23.02
CA TYR A 357 17.03 3.83 -21.71
C TYR A 357 17.68 2.59 -21.09
N ILE A 358 17.11 1.41 -21.34
CA ILE A 358 17.66 0.10 -20.94
C ILE A 358 18.87 -0.22 -21.82
N ASP A 359 18.70 -0.15 -23.14
CA ASP A 359 19.70 -0.47 -24.16
C ASP A 359 20.92 0.47 -24.14
N ALA A 360 20.81 1.66 -23.55
CA ALA A 360 21.91 2.59 -23.42
C ALA A 360 22.96 2.17 -22.38
N ILE A 361 22.61 1.30 -21.43
CA ILE A 361 23.41 1.07 -20.19
C ILE A 361 23.44 -0.42 -19.84
N ASP A 362 24.62 -1.01 -19.94
CA ASP A 362 24.80 -2.45 -19.69
C ASP A 362 24.69 -2.71 -18.17
N GLY A 363 23.68 -3.48 -17.75
CA GLY A 363 23.35 -3.72 -16.33
C GLY A 363 21.90 -3.39 -15.96
N MET A 364 21.14 -2.73 -16.84
CA MET A 364 19.69 -2.56 -16.67
C MET A 364 18.96 -3.89 -16.95
N ASN A 365 18.03 -4.27 -16.07
CA ASN A 365 17.26 -5.51 -16.16
C ASN A 365 15.89 -5.33 -15.48
N PRO A 366 14.91 -4.68 -16.12
CA PRO A 366 13.62 -4.40 -15.50
C PRO A 366 12.78 -5.68 -15.32
N ASN A 367 12.50 -6.01 -14.06
CA ASN A 367 11.54 -7.03 -13.67
C ASN A 367 10.30 -6.38 -13.01
N LYS A 368 9.10 -6.92 -13.28
CA LYS A 368 7.86 -6.36 -12.74
C LYS A 368 7.75 -6.56 -11.22
N GLU A 369 7.97 -7.79 -10.77
CA GLU A 369 7.82 -8.19 -9.37
C GLU A 369 8.74 -7.37 -8.45
N GLU A 370 10.00 -7.18 -8.87
CA GLU A 370 11.04 -6.47 -8.14
C GLU A 370 10.94 -4.93 -8.25
N HIS A 371 10.42 -4.38 -9.36
CA HIS A 371 10.50 -2.93 -9.64
C HIS A 371 9.15 -2.19 -9.71
N GLU A 372 8.01 -2.88 -9.69
CA GLU A 372 6.69 -2.23 -9.65
C GLU A 372 6.43 -1.55 -8.29
N THR A 373 6.01 -0.28 -8.32
CA THR A 373 5.42 0.38 -7.14
C THR A 373 3.99 -0.09 -6.94
N TYR A 374 3.62 -0.51 -5.74
CA TYR A 374 2.22 -0.83 -5.41
C TYR A 374 1.87 -0.58 -3.94
N LEU A 375 0.57 -0.39 -3.70
CA LEU A 375 -0.07 -0.37 -2.38
C LEU A 375 -1.17 -1.44 -2.34
N ASP A 376 -1.12 -2.32 -1.34
CA ASP A 376 -2.19 -3.27 -1.02
C ASP A 376 -3.07 -2.63 0.07
N LEU A 377 -4.24 -2.10 -0.31
CA LEU A 377 -5.15 -1.34 0.56
C LEU A 377 -6.34 -2.18 1.01
N ASN A 378 -6.75 -2.13 2.28
CA ASN A 378 -8.01 -2.77 2.68
C ASN A 378 -9.21 -1.99 2.11
N PRO A 379 -10.11 -2.62 1.34
CA PRO A 379 -11.18 -1.90 0.64
C PRO A 379 -12.24 -1.30 1.57
N THR A 380 -12.44 -1.85 2.76
CA THR A 380 -13.41 -1.31 3.72
C THR A 380 -12.87 -0.04 4.39
N THR A 381 -11.64 -0.06 4.86
CA THR A 381 -11.07 0.99 5.72
C THR A 381 -10.24 2.04 4.98
N GLY A 382 -9.76 1.76 3.77
CA GLY A 382 -8.83 2.64 3.04
C GLY A 382 -7.39 2.62 3.57
N VAL A 383 -7.09 1.77 4.56
CA VAL A 383 -5.76 1.70 5.20
C VAL A 383 -4.81 0.82 4.39
N PRO A 384 -3.56 1.27 4.11
CA PRO A 384 -2.52 0.43 3.54
C PRO A 384 -2.14 -0.73 4.47
N ILE A 385 -2.20 -1.96 3.95
CA ILE A 385 -1.82 -3.20 4.65
C ILE A 385 -0.39 -3.59 4.28
N ARG A 386 0.00 -3.37 3.02
CA ARG A 386 1.38 -3.41 2.54
C ARG A 386 1.61 -2.29 1.53
N ALA A 387 2.76 -1.64 1.60
CA ALA A 387 3.21 -0.62 0.67
C ALA A 387 4.63 -0.96 0.21
N CYS A 388 4.87 -0.90 -1.09
CA CYS A 388 6.17 -1.08 -1.72
C CYS A 388 6.35 0.07 -2.71
N LYS A 389 6.95 1.19 -2.27
CA LYS A 389 7.16 2.38 -3.12
C LYS A 389 8.58 2.37 -3.66
N ARG A 390 8.70 2.40 -4.99
CA ARG A 390 9.95 2.18 -5.70
C ARG A 390 10.19 3.28 -6.73
N ALA A 391 11.31 3.97 -6.62
CA ALA A 391 11.68 5.05 -7.54
C ALA A 391 13.19 5.05 -7.79
N GLN A 392 13.59 5.37 -9.01
CA GLN A 392 14.99 5.46 -9.42
C GLN A 392 15.37 6.90 -9.72
N LEU A 393 16.49 7.32 -9.14
CA LEU A 393 17.14 8.59 -9.39
C LEU A 393 18.15 8.43 -10.53
N ASN A 394 18.04 9.30 -11.53
CA ASN A 394 18.90 9.36 -12.70
C ASN A 394 19.37 10.79 -12.95
N VAL A 395 20.41 10.95 -13.76
CA VAL A 395 21.01 12.24 -14.14
C VAL A 395 21.21 12.29 -15.65
N ILE A 396 20.80 13.39 -16.29
CA ILE A 396 21.07 13.57 -17.74
C ILE A 396 22.54 13.94 -17.93
N MET A 397 23.27 13.06 -18.61
CA MET A 397 24.64 13.29 -19.05
C MET A 397 24.64 13.57 -20.55
N LYS A 398 25.22 14.69 -20.97
CA LYS A 398 25.33 15.06 -22.39
C LYS A 398 26.58 15.89 -22.67
N ARG A 399 26.92 16.06 -23.95
CA ARG A 399 28.04 16.90 -24.38
C ARG A 399 27.80 18.38 -24.06
N VAL A 400 28.73 18.98 -23.31
CA VAL A 400 28.74 20.42 -22.99
C VAL A 400 29.95 21.09 -23.68
N PRO A 401 29.74 21.95 -24.70
CA PRO A 401 30.82 22.66 -25.34
C PRO A 401 31.66 23.49 -24.36
N GLY A 402 32.98 23.30 -24.38
CA GLY A 402 33.92 23.88 -23.41
C GLY A 402 34.41 22.90 -22.34
N PHE A 403 33.78 21.73 -22.17
CA PHE A 403 34.17 20.70 -21.21
C PHE A 403 34.73 19.46 -21.91
N PRO A 404 36.07 19.28 -22.01
CA PRO A 404 36.68 18.20 -22.80
C PRO A 404 36.27 16.79 -22.37
N GLN A 405 35.97 16.56 -21.08
CA GLN A 405 35.53 15.27 -20.56
C GLN A 405 34.17 14.81 -21.14
N THR A 406 33.37 15.74 -21.68
CA THR A 406 32.05 15.44 -22.27
C THR A 406 32.08 15.27 -23.80
N LYS A 407 33.26 15.33 -24.44
CA LYS A 407 33.41 15.41 -25.90
C LYS A 407 32.71 14.29 -26.67
N PHE A 408 32.71 13.08 -26.13
CA PHE A 408 32.17 11.87 -26.74
C PHE A 408 30.83 11.41 -26.12
N LEU A 409 30.26 12.19 -25.19
CA LEU A 409 28.99 11.86 -24.56
C LEU A 409 27.81 12.17 -25.49
N ASN A 410 27.06 11.14 -25.85
CA ASN A 410 25.68 11.28 -26.32
C ASN A 410 24.76 11.57 -25.13
N GLU A 411 23.59 12.15 -25.39
CA GLU A 411 22.60 12.37 -24.33
C GLU A 411 22.12 11.03 -23.76
N THR A 412 22.38 10.82 -22.47
CA THR A 412 22.18 9.56 -21.75
C THR A 412 21.54 9.86 -20.40
N ILE A 413 20.45 9.16 -20.06
CA ILE A 413 19.84 9.22 -18.72
C ILE A 413 20.55 8.18 -17.85
N PHE A 414 21.50 8.64 -17.03
CA PHE A 414 22.40 7.77 -16.29
C PHE A 414 21.84 7.46 -14.88
N PRO A 415 21.65 6.19 -14.49
CA PRO A 415 21.05 5.80 -13.23
C PRO A 415 22.08 5.94 -12.10
N ILE A 416 21.63 6.45 -10.95
CA ILE A 416 22.48 6.72 -9.78
C ILE A 416 22.16 5.71 -8.68
N MET A 417 20.88 5.65 -8.29
CA MET A 417 20.36 4.71 -7.31
C MET A 417 18.87 4.50 -7.54
N TYR A 418 18.32 3.41 -7.03
CA TYR A 418 16.89 3.32 -6.75
C TYR A 418 16.63 3.09 -5.26
N VAL A 419 15.45 3.49 -4.82
CA VAL A 419 14.97 3.33 -3.45
C VAL A 419 13.77 2.39 -3.42
N ASN A 420 13.65 1.62 -2.34
CA ASN A 420 12.50 0.78 -2.02
C ASN A 420 12.04 1.13 -0.60
N GLU A 421 11.02 1.98 -0.47
CA GLU A 421 10.33 2.26 0.80
C GLU A 421 9.27 1.19 1.00
N THR A 422 9.45 0.35 2.02
CA THR A 422 8.55 -0.75 2.33
C THR A 422 7.92 -0.59 3.70
N ALA A 423 6.63 -0.90 3.80
CA ALA A 423 5.91 -0.97 5.06
C ALA A 423 4.85 -2.07 4.95
N THR A 424 4.81 -2.99 5.90
CA THR A 424 3.77 -4.02 6.00
C THR A 424 3.25 -4.06 7.42
N ILE A 425 1.93 -4.21 7.57
CA ILE A 425 1.28 -4.29 8.88
C ILE A 425 1.96 -5.34 9.80
N ASP A 426 2.22 -4.96 11.05
CA ASP A 426 2.72 -5.85 12.09
C ASP A 426 1.65 -6.87 12.51
N ASP A 427 2.03 -7.93 13.22
CA ASP A 427 1.12 -9.03 13.54
C ASP A 427 0.03 -8.66 14.55
N ASP A 428 0.33 -7.76 15.48
CA ASP A 428 -0.63 -7.28 16.48
C ASP A 428 -1.70 -6.40 15.82
N SER A 429 -1.29 -5.39 15.05
CA SER A 429 -2.19 -4.57 14.22
C SER A 429 -2.98 -5.44 13.23
N ALA A 430 -2.38 -6.46 12.64
CA ALA A 430 -3.07 -7.39 11.75
C ALA A 430 -4.12 -8.24 12.47
N SER A 431 -3.88 -8.64 13.73
CA SER A 431 -4.87 -9.35 14.56
C SER A 431 -6.06 -8.45 14.90
N GLN A 432 -5.81 -7.16 15.21
CA GLN A 432 -6.84 -6.17 15.49
C GLN A 432 -7.68 -5.87 14.25
N MET A 433 -7.04 -5.66 13.08
CA MET A 433 -7.72 -5.44 11.81
C MET A 433 -8.61 -6.64 11.43
N ARG A 434 -8.09 -7.88 11.54
CA ARG A 434 -8.91 -9.09 11.31
C ARG A 434 -10.11 -9.17 12.24
N THR A 435 -9.95 -8.83 13.53
CA THR A 435 -11.04 -8.81 14.51
C THR A 435 -12.10 -7.76 14.15
N LEU A 436 -11.68 -6.55 13.76
CA LEU A 436 -12.57 -5.49 13.30
C LEU A 436 -13.34 -5.89 12.04
N LEU A 437 -12.66 -6.43 11.04
CA LEU A 437 -13.27 -6.89 9.78
C LEU A 437 -14.23 -8.07 9.99
N LEU A 438 -13.93 -8.97 10.94
CA LEU A 438 -14.84 -10.05 11.34
C LEU A 438 -16.13 -9.49 11.97
N ILE A 439 -16.02 -8.52 12.89
CA ILE A 439 -17.19 -7.85 13.50
C ILE A 439 -18.04 -7.16 12.42
N VAL A 440 -17.40 -6.39 11.53
CA VAL A 440 -18.05 -5.72 10.39
C VAL A 440 -18.80 -6.73 9.52
N THR A 441 -18.15 -7.86 9.19
CA THR A 441 -18.73 -8.92 8.35
C THR A 441 -19.91 -9.62 9.04
N LEU A 442 -19.79 -9.96 10.32
CA LEU A 442 -20.85 -10.63 11.09
C LEU A 442 -22.07 -9.73 11.29
N VAL A 443 -21.87 -8.45 11.64
CA VAL A 443 -22.99 -7.52 11.87
C VAL A 443 -23.68 -7.16 10.55
N SER A 444 -22.93 -6.87 9.48
CA SER A 444 -23.51 -6.53 8.17
C SER A 444 -24.31 -7.69 7.55
N ASN A 445 -23.90 -8.94 7.81
CA ASN A 445 -24.59 -10.14 7.33
C ASN A 445 -25.55 -10.76 8.36
N PHE A 446 -25.79 -10.11 9.50
CA PHE A 446 -26.70 -10.62 10.54
C PHE A 446 -28.12 -10.95 10.03
N PRO A 447 -28.75 -10.16 9.11
CA PRO A 447 -30.03 -10.54 8.51
C PRO A 447 -29.98 -11.88 7.74
N VAL A 448 -28.86 -12.19 7.07
CA VAL A 448 -28.68 -13.47 6.36
C VAL A 448 -28.66 -14.65 7.34
N ILE A 449 -28.05 -14.47 8.51
CA ILE A 449 -28.03 -15.48 9.58
C ILE A 449 -29.47 -15.72 10.10
N ILE A 450 -30.27 -14.66 10.28
CA ILE A 450 -31.69 -14.76 10.66
C ILE A 450 -32.49 -15.55 9.60
N VAL A 451 -32.33 -15.22 8.31
CA VAL A 451 -33.00 -15.93 7.21
C VAL A 451 -32.57 -17.39 7.15
N GLY A 452 -31.28 -17.69 7.35
CA GLY A 452 -30.76 -19.06 7.42
C GLY A 452 -31.38 -19.87 8.56
N MET A 453 -31.48 -19.31 9.76
CA MET A 453 -32.18 -19.95 10.89
C MET A 453 -33.67 -20.17 10.57
N GLY A 454 -34.34 -19.21 9.95
CA GLY A 454 -35.72 -19.34 9.48
C GLY A 454 -35.89 -20.48 8.46
N ALA A 455 -34.97 -20.63 7.51
CA ALA A 455 -34.99 -21.69 6.52
C ALA A 455 -34.76 -23.09 7.14
N ILE A 456 -33.87 -23.20 8.12
CA ILE A 456 -33.66 -24.45 8.88
C ILE A 456 -34.94 -24.83 9.65
N LEU A 457 -35.59 -23.87 10.31
CA LEU A 457 -36.85 -24.10 11.00
C LEU A 457 -37.99 -24.49 10.03
N LEU A 458 -38.00 -23.94 8.82
CA LEU A 458 -38.95 -24.33 7.76
C LEU A 458 -38.76 -25.79 7.34
N LEU A 459 -37.52 -26.24 7.16
CA LEU A 459 -37.19 -27.64 6.87
C LEU A 459 -37.61 -28.58 8.01
N VAL A 460 -37.36 -28.19 9.26
CA VAL A 460 -37.82 -28.94 10.44
C VAL A 460 -39.35 -29.00 10.49
N LEU A 461 -40.05 -27.89 10.22
CA LEU A 461 -41.52 -27.85 10.16
C LEU A 461 -42.07 -28.77 9.07
N ILE A 462 -41.49 -28.74 7.86
CA ILE A 462 -41.87 -29.64 6.76
C ILE A 462 -41.68 -31.10 7.18
N CYS A 463 -40.53 -31.46 7.76
CA CYS A 463 -40.26 -32.80 8.25
C CYS A 463 -41.26 -33.26 9.32
N LEU A 464 -41.56 -32.40 10.31
CA LEU A 464 -42.56 -32.67 11.34
C LEU A 464 -43.98 -32.85 10.76
N VAL A 465 -44.37 -32.03 9.79
CA VAL A 465 -45.68 -32.15 9.11
C VAL A 465 -45.74 -33.43 8.28
N CYS A 466 -44.68 -33.79 7.54
CA CYS A 466 -44.59 -35.03 6.78
C CYS A 466 -44.68 -36.27 7.69
N ARG A 467 -43.92 -36.32 8.80
CA ARG A 467 -43.98 -37.42 9.78
C ARG A 467 -45.35 -37.51 10.46
N ASN A 468 -46.00 -36.37 10.73
CA ASN A 468 -47.35 -36.35 11.32
C ASN A 468 -48.43 -36.80 10.31
N ARG A 469 -48.27 -36.48 9.02
CA ARG A 469 -49.11 -37.01 7.94
C ARG A 469 -48.92 -38.52 7.75
N GLN A 470 -47.67 -39.01 7.72
CA GLN A 470 -47.36 -40.44 7.68
C GLN A 470 -48.01 -41.19 8.85
N ARG A 471 -47.79 -40.74 10.10
CA ARG A 471 -48.43 -41.36 11.27
C ARG A 471 -49.95 -41.27 11.27
N ARG A 472 -50.57 -40.19 10.78
CA ARG A 472 -52.03 -40.13 10.63
C ARG A 472 -52.54 -41.13 9.59
N ASN A 473 -51.77 -41.38 8.53
CA ASN A 473 -52.11 -42.39 7.53
C ASN A 473 -51.89 -43.81 8.07
N GLU A 474 -50.83 -44.05 8.86
CA GLU A 474 -50.59 -45.32 9.57
C GLU A 474 -51.69 -45.61 10.60
N VAL A 475 -52.04 -44.65 11.47
CA VAL A 475 -53.13 -44.82 12.45
C VAL A 475 -54.46 -45.06 11.75
N LYS A 476 -54.80 -44.31 10.69
CA LYS A 476 -56.00 -44.60 9.89
C LYS A 476 -55.97 -45.99 9.25
N ARG A 477 -54.80 -46.49 8.85
CA ARG A 477 -54.64 -47.84 8.30
C ARG A 477 -54.85 -48.90 9.38
N ILE A 478 -54.32 -48.67 10.58
CA ILE A 478 -54.51 -49.52 11.77
C ILE A 478 -55.98 -49.57 12.19
N ASP A 479 -56.63 -48.41 12.39
CA ASP A 479 -58.08 -48.29 12.67
C ASP A 479 -58.91 -49.09 11.64
N PHE A 480 -58.55 -48.98 10.36
CA PHE A 480 -59.27 -49.68 9.30
C PHE A 480 -59.06 -51.21 9.35
N THR A 481 -57.85 -51.68 9.64
CA THR A 481 -57.58 -53.12 9.88
C THR A 481 -58.18 -53.64 11.18
N GLU A 482 -58.24 -52.83 12.24
CA GLU A 482 -58.79 -53.20 13.55
C GLU A 482 -60.32 -53.28 13.51
N ALA A 483 -60.97 -52.36 12.78
CA ALA A 483 -62.38 -52.46 12.41
C ALA A 483 -62.68 -53.67 11.49
N PHE A 484 -61.74 -54.03 10.60
CA PHE A 484 -61.87 -55.25 9.79
C PHE A 484 -61.73 -56.52 10.64
N HIS A 485 -60.83 -56.52 11.63
CA HIS A 485 -60.66 -57.61 12.59
C HIS A 485 -61.85 -57.73 13.55
N SER A 486 -62.49 -56.63 13.99
CA SER A 486 -63.68 -56.71 14.84
C SER A 486 -64.92 -57.22 14.08
N LEU A 487 -65.01 -56.94 12.77
CA LEU A 487 -66.00 -57.58 11.88
C LEU A 487 -65.74 -59.08 11.68
N ALA A 488 -64.47 -59.52 11.69
CA ALA A 488 -64.11 -60.93 11.57
C ALA A 488 -64.22 -61.72 12.89
N ALA A 489 -64.11 -61.06 14.05
CA ALA A 489 -64.08 -61.68 15.37
C ALA A 489 -65.47 -62.01 15.96
N THR A 490 -66.36 -62.56 15.13
CA THR A 490 -67.65 -63.15 15.57
C THR A 490 -67.72 -64.65 15.31
N LYS A 491 -66.70 -65.40 15.74
CA LYS A 491 -66.85 -66.84 15.98
C LYS A 491 -65.82 -67.47 16.94
N ASP A 492 -66.40 -68.29 17.81
CA ASP A 492 -65.88 -69.42 18.60
C ASP A 492 -64.81 -69.20 19.69
N ASP A 493 -65.13 -69.74 20.86
CA ASP A 493 -64.30 -69.85 22.06
C ASP A 493 -63.16 -70.87 21.91
N THR A 494 -62.04 -70.70 22.64
CA THR A 494 -61.68 -71.56 23.81
C THR A 494 -60.25 -71.31 24.34
N ALA A 495 -60.05 -71.67 25.60
CA ALA A 495 -58.87 -71.42 26.45
C ALA A 495 -57.53 -72.06 26.01
N TYR A 496 -56.40 -71.50 26.46
CA TYR A 496 -55.57 -72.11 27.53
C TYR A 496 -54.49 -71.12 28.05
N THR A 497 -54.02 -71.31 29.30
CA THR A 497 -52.87 -70.57 29.90
C THR A 497 -51.57 -71.38 29.79
N PRO A 498 -50.40 -70.74 29.90
CA PRO A 498 -49.58 -71.06 31.07
C PRO A 498 -48.84 -69.85 31.69
N VAL A 499 -48.05 -70.15 32.72
CA VAL A 499 -47.51 -69.25 33.77
C VAL A 499 -45.98 -69.06 33.64
N SER A 500 -45.44 -68.05 34.33
CA SER A 500 -44.01 -67.78 34.64
C SER A 500 -43.17 -67.11 33.54
N ASN A 501 -42.14 -66.29 33.85
CA ASN A 501 -41.52 -65.99 35.16
C ASN A 501 -40.90 -64.57 35.25
N LYS A 502 -40.36 -64.24 36.44
CA LYS A 502 -39.34 -63.19 36.75
C LYS A 502 -38.15 -63.19 35.75
N SER A 503 -37.17 -62.28 35.66
CA SER A 503 -36.55 -61.26 36.55
C SER A 503 -35.63 -60.34 35.70
N ASP A 504 -34.93 -59.27 36.14
CA ASP A 504 -35.09 -58.20 37.16
C ASP A 504 -33.96 -57.12 36.89
N ASP A 505 -33.95 -55.99 37.60
CA ASP A 505 -32.87 -54.98 37.83
C ASP A 505 -32.05 -54.25 36.70
N SER A 506 -32.18 -52.92 36.65
CA SER A 506 -31.24 -51.84 37.08
C SER A 506 -29.69 -52.05 37.13
N PRO A 507 -28.84 -50.98 37.24
CA PRO A 507 -28.69 -49.75 36.42
C PRO A 507 -27.19 -49.41 36.14
N ASP A 508 -26.80 -48.11 36.15
CA ASP A 508 -25.43 -47.53 36.29
C ASP A 508 -24.43 -47.46 35.09
N SER A 509 -23.36 -46.64 35.10
CA SER A 509 -23.21 -45.16 35.26
C SER A 509 -21.72 -44.72 35.07
N HIS A 510 -21.42 -43.40 34.97
CA HIS A 510 -20.07 -42.75 35.06
C HIS A 510 -18.99 -43.05 33.96
N ALA A 511 -17.89 -42.28 33.77
CA ALA A 511 -17.59 -40.83 33.92
C ALA A 511 -16.26 -40.40 33.22
N ASN A 512 -16.16 -39.09 32.92
CA ASN A 512 -15.04 -38.17 32.59
C ASN A 512 -13.52 -38.56 32.48
N GLN A 513 -12.86 -37.90 31.49
CA GLN A 513 -11.52 -37.24 31.50
C GLN A 513 -10.21 -38.10 31.48
N PRO A 514 -9.01 -37.56 31.13
CA PRO A 514 -8.55 -36.14 31.12
C PRO A 514 -7.75 -35.61 29.89
N GLN A 515 -7.27 -34.35 30.01
CA GLN A 515 -6.50 -33.56 29.04
C GLN A 515 -5.03 -33.99 28.85
N LYS A 516 -4.38 -33.54 27.75
CA LYS A 516 -2.91 -33.39 27.66
C LYS A 516 -2.47 -32.12 26.90
N ASN A 517 -1.63 -31.35 27.60
CA ASN A 517 -0.51 -30.48 27.19
C ASN A 517 -0.44 -29.86 25.78
N GLY A 518 -0.55 -28.53 25.75
CA GLY A 518 0.58 -27.61 25.50
C GLY A 518 1.59 -27.91 24.39
N SER A 519 1.64 -27.02 23.40
CA SER A 519 2.74 -26.92 22.42
C SER A 519 3.41 -25.54 22.51
N TYR A 520 4.73 -25.52 22.41
CA TYR A 520 5.57 -24.34 22.52
C TYR A 520 5.50 -23.53 21.22
N ILE A 521 5.29 -22.21 21.32
CA ILE A 521 5.46 -21.30 20.19
C ILE A 521 6.94 -20.92 20.11
N ALA A 522 7.66 -21.53 19.17
CA ALA A 522 8.99 -21.06 18.80
C ALA A 522 8.85 -19.74 18.03
N MET A 523 9.53 -18.69 18.48
CA MET A 523 9.65 -17.46 17.71
C MET A 523 10.44 -17.77 16.44
N SER A 524 9.78 -17.65 15.29
CA SER A 524 10.43 -17.76 13.99
C SER A 524 11.29 -16.52 13.74
N PRO A 525 12.40 -16.63 12.98
CA PRO A 525 13.14 -15.44 12.56
C PRO A 525 12.22 -14.53 11.74
N VAL A 526 12.46 -13.21 11.84
CA VAL A 526 11.76 -12.23 11.02
C VAL A 526 12.17 -12.44 9.56
N GLU A 527 11.34 -13.15 8.79
CA GLU A 527 11.48 -13.17 7.34
C GLU A 527 11.40 -11.73 6.84
N ALA A 528 12.41 -11.31 6.07
CA ALA A 528 12.36 -10.03 5.37
C ALA A 528 11.12 -10.03 4.47
N GLN A 529 10.11 -9.23 4.84
CA GLN A 529 8.80 -9.27 4.22
C GLN A 529 8.92 -8.86 2.74
N LYS A 530 8.74 -9.83 1.85
CA LYS A 530 8.85 -9.60 0.40
C LYS A 530 7.73 -8.69 -0.10
N CYS A 531 8.08 -7.40 -0.19
CA CYS A 531 8.05 -6.71 -1.47
C CYS A 531 9.06 -7.35 -2.42
#